data_AF-A0A5J4WP94-F1
#
_entry.id   AF-A0A5J4WP94-F1
#
_cell.length_a   1.000
_cell.length_b   1.000
_cell.length_c   1.000
_cell.angle_alpha   90.00
_cell.angle_beta   90.00
_cell.angle_gamma   90.00
#
_symmetry.space_group_name_H-M   'P 1'
#
loop_
_entity.id
_entity.type
_entity.pdbx_description
1 polymer ?
#
loop_
_entity_poly.entity_id
_entity_poly.type
_entity_poly.pdbx_seq_one_letter_code
_entity_poly.pdbx_strand_id
1 'polypeptide(L)'
;MEVPSEYNIIGGLLGLGPDILLEILSELRLIPNAVQFLGVCNKTHQLMNHQRFMKIIETLSYPIAIINKEPEDVEFIDIDGVQKKIYMKKND
;
A
#
# COMPACT_ATOMS: atom_id res chain seq x y z
N MET A 1 25.90 30.06 -0.86
CA MET A 1 24.46 29.74 -1.04
C MET A 1 24.26 28.38 -0.40
N GLU A 2 23.48 28.32 0.68
CA GLU A 2 23.15 27.04 1.32
C GLU A 2 22.12 26.33 0.43
N VAL A 3 22.45 25.12 -0.03
CA VAL A 3 21.52 24.31 -0.82
C VAL A 3 20.39 23.89 0.13
N PRO A 4 19.11 24.13 -0.21
CA PRO A 4 18.01 23.68 0.63
C PRO A 4 18.12 22.16 0.84
N SER A 5 18.36 21.73 2.09
CA SER A 5 18.53 20.32 2.45
C SER A 5 17.23 19.53 2.40
N GLU A 6 16.09 20.23 2.40
CA GLU A 6 14.77 19.66 2.28
C GLU A 6 13.94 20.49 1.32
N TYR A 7 13.39 19.85 0.28
CA TYR A 7 12.30 20.39 -0.52
C TYR A 7 11.02 20.42 0.33
N ASN A 8 11.01 21.25 1.37
CA ASN A 8 9.83 21.53 2.19
C ASN A 8 8.90 22.42 1.38
N ILE A 9 8.18 21.82 0.43
CA ILE A 9 7.04 22.46 -0.21
C ILE A 9 6.05 22.77 0.92
N ILE A 10 5.78 24.04 1.16
CA ILE A 10 4.76 24.47 2.13
C ILE A 10 3.43 23.81 1.72
N GLY A 11 2.82 23.06 2.63
CA GLY A 11 1.62 22.26 2.35
C GLY A 11 1.86 20.90 1.69
N GLY A 12 3.11 20.48 1.50
CA GLY A 12 3.47 19.14 1.03
C GLY A 12 3.26 18.06 2.09
N LEU A 13 3.43 16.79 1.70
CA LEU A 13 3.20 15.62 2.57
C LEU A 13 3.96 15.71 3.92
N LEU A 14 5.20 16.21 3.90
CA LEU A 14 6.00 16.41 5.11
C LEU A 14 5.45 17.51 6.04
N GLY A 15 4.67 18.44 5.51
CA GLY A 15 3.98 19.47 6.29
C GLY A 15 2.77 18.96 7.05
N LEU A 16 2.26 17.75 6.74
CA LEU A 16 1.08 17.19 7.40
C LEU A 16 1.39 16.72 8.83
N GLY A 17 0.40 16.83 9.71
CA GLY A 17 0.46 16.29 11.07
C GLY A 17 0.34 14.76 11.08
N PRO A 18 0.70 14.11 12.21
CA PRO A 18 0.63 12.66 12.35
C PRO A 18 -0.78 12.09 12.13
N ASP A 19 -1.84 12.80 12.56
CA ASP A 19 -3.22 12.34 12.37
C ASP A 19 -3.61 12.21 10.90
N ILE A 20 -3.24 13.19 10.07
CA ILE A 20 -3.52 13.15 8.62
C ILE A 20 -2.66 12.08 7.96
N LEU A 21 -1.40 11.95 8.34
CA LEU A 21 -0.51 10.91 7.81
C LEU A 21 -1.01 9.50 8.14
N LEU A 22 -1.60 9.30 9.33
CA LEU A 22 -2.23 8.04 9.71
C LEU A 22 -3.52 7.78 8.94
N GLU A 23 -4.30 8.82 8.64
CA GLU A 23 -5.48 8.70 7.79
C GLU A 23 -5.09 8.26 6.36
N ILE A 24 -4.02 8.85 5.82
CA ILE A 24 -3.47 8.42 4.53
C ILE A 24 -3.00 6.96 4.60
N LEU A 25 -2.32 6.57 5.69
CA LEU A 25 -1.87 5.19 5.90
C LEU A 25 -3.05 4.21 5.98
N SER A 26 -4.19 4.59 6.56
CA SER A 26 -5.38 3.73 6.65
C SER A 26 -6.12 3.53 5.34
N GLU A 27 -5.97 4.45 4.39
CA GLU A 27 -6.53 4.30 3.05
C GLU A 27 -5.71 3.35 2.16
N LEU A 28 -4.52 2.95 2.59
CA LEU A 28 -3.70 1.98 1.85
C LEU A 28 -4.31 0.58 1.99
N ARG A 29 -4.52 -0.08 0.85
CA ARG A 29 -5.11 -1.43 0.83
C ARG A 29 -4.06 -2.53 0.90
N LEU A 30 -2.90 -2.30 0.28
CA LEU A 30 -1.85 -3.28 0.10
C LEU A 30 -0.69 -3.03 1.08
N ILE A 31 -0.27 -4.08 1.76
CA ILE A 31 0.87 -4.05 2.69
C ILE A 31 2.14 -3.45 2.05
N PRO A 32 2.54 -3.82 0.81
CA PRO A 32 3.71 -3.21 0.17
C PRO A 32 3.64 -1.69 0.07
N ASN A 33 2.46 -1.13 -0.20
CA ASN A 33 2.28 0.32 -0.31
C ASN A 33 2.42 0.99 1.06
N ALA A 34 1.85 0.37 2.11
CA ALA A 34 2.01 0.85 3.48
C ALA A 34 3.48 0.85 3.93
N VAL A 35 4.20 -0.23 3.63
CA VAL A 35 5.65 -0.33 3.92
C VAL A 35 6.44 0.74 3.16
N GLN A 36 6.16 0.94 1.87
CA GLN A 36 6.80 1.99 1.07
C GLN A 36 6.54 3.38 1.66
N PHE A 37 5.28 3.68 2.02
CA PHE A 37 4.90 4.96 2.61
C PHE A 37 5.64 5.24 3.94
N LEU A 38 5.70 4.25 4.83
CA LEU A 38 6.44 4.33 6.09
C LEU A 38 7.95 4.48 5.89
N GLY A 39 8.48 3.98 4.78
CA GLY A 39 9.89 4.05 4.42
C GLY A 39 10.34 5.35 3.73
N VAL A 40 9.42 6.25 3.36
CA VAL A 40 9.76 7.48 2.61
C VAL A 40 10.67 8.42 3.40
N CYS A 41 10.41 8.61 4.70
CA CYS A 41 11.17 9.54 5.53
C CYS A 41 11.04 9.22 7.03
N ASN A 42 11.86 9.85 7.87
CA ASN A 42 11.80 9.67 9.32
C ASN A 42 10.43 10.02 9.92
N LYS A 43 9.72 11.01 9.36
CA LYS A 43 8.41 11.43 9.87
C LYS A 43 7.34 10.37 9.64
N THR A 44 7.28 9.78 8.45
CA THR A 44 6.35 8.68 8.15
C THR A 44 6.76 7.40 8.87
N HIS A 45 8.07 7.17 9.06
CA HIS A 45 8.57 6.04 9.84
C HIS A 45 8.11 6.10 11.32
N GLN A 46 8.07 7.28 11.93
CA GLN A 46 7.63 7.47 13.31
C GLN A 46 6.14 7.13 13.54
N LEU A 47 5.33 7.02 12.48
CA LEU A 47 3.92 6.62 12.59
C LEU A 47 3.77 5.22 13.20
N MET A 48 4.78 4.35 13.08
CA MET A 48 4.78 3.01 13.69
C MET A 48 4.69 3.05 15.22
N ASN A 49 5.12 4.14 15.85
CA ASN A 49 5.04 4.31 17.31
C ASN A 49 3.67 4.87 17.76
N HIS A 50 2.78 5.21 16.83
CA HIS A 50 1.50 5.81 17.16
C HIS A 50 0.49 4.75 17.64
N GLN A 51 -0.32 5.09 18.64
CA GLN A 51 -1.36 4.20 19.21
C GLN A 51 -2.35 3.64 18.16
N ARG A 52 -2.64 4.40 17.10
CA ARG A 52 -3.54 3.97 16.00
C ARG A 52 -2.89 3.01 15.01
N PHE A 53 -1.55 2.91 15.00
CA PHE A 53 -0.81 2.16 13.98
C PHE A 53 -1.25 0.70 13.88
N MET A 54 -1.34 0.00 15.02
CA MET A 54 -1.70 -1.42 15.04
C MET A 54 -3.09 -1.67 14.45
N LYS A 55 -4.07 -0.81 14.78
CA LYS A 55 -5.42 -0.87 14.21
C LYS A 55 -5.41 -0.69 12.70
N ILE A 56 -4.54 0.17 12.18
CA ILE A 56 -4.41 0.40 10.74
C ILE A 56 -3.79 -0.82 10.07
N ILE A 57 -2.72 -1.38 10.63
CA ILE A 57 -2.07 -2.58 10.08
C ILE A 57 -3.05 -3.77 10.03
N GLU A 58 -3.91 -3.93 11.03
CA GLU A 58 -4.99 -4.95 11.03
C GLU A 58 -5.99 -4.78 9.87
N THR A 59 -6.20 -3.55 9.39
CA THR A 59 -7.09 -3.29 8.25
C THR A 59 -6.43 -3.50 6.89
N LEU A 60 -5.10 -3.61 6.83
CA LEU A 60 -4.39 -3.87 5.58
C LEU A 60 -4.70 -5.30 5.10
N SER A 61 -5.14 -5.41 3.85
CA SER A 61 -5.56 -6.70 3.28
C SER A 61 -4.38 -7.50 2.75
N TYR A 62 -4.50 -8.83 2.85
CA TYR A 62 -3.71 -9.75 2.03
C TYR A 62 -4.22 -9.74 0.58
N PRO A 63 -3.37 -10.05 -0.42
CA PRO A 63 -3.83 -10.25 -1.80
C PRO A 63 -4.94 -11.29 -1.87
N ILE A 64 -5.88 -11.12 -2.80
CA ILE A 64 -6.98 -12.08 -2.97
C ILE A 64 -6.41 -13.44 -3.38
N ALA A 65 -6.59 -14.48 -2.57
CA ALA A 65 -6.27 -15.85 -2.91
C ALA A 65 -7.51 -16.55 -3.48
N ILE A 66 -7.51 -16.87 -4.78
CA ILE A 66 -8.60 -17.62 -5.43
C ILE A 66 -8.07 -19.02 -5.74
N ILE A 67 -8.75 -20.04 -5.20
CA ILE A 67 -8.44 -21.43 -5.51
C ILE A 67 -9.00 -21.73 -6.90
N ASN A 68 -8.12 -22.05 -7.85
CA ASN A 68 -8.52 -22.49 -9.17
C ASN A 68 -8.71 -24.01 -9.19
N LYS A 69 -9.94 -24.47 -9.36
CA LYS A 69 -10.26 -25.91 -9.45
C LYS A 69 -9.97 -26.49 -10.84
N GLU A 70 -9.92 -25.65 -11.87
CA GLU A 70 -9.77 -26.04 -13.27
C GLU A 70 -8.61 -25.26 -13.93
N PRO A 71 -7.35 -25.46 -13.49
CA PRO A 71 -6.19 -24.73 -14.01
C PRO A 71 -5.84 -25.05 -15.47
N GLU A 72 -6.38 -26.15 -16.00
CA GLU A 72 -6.21 -26.55 -17.40
C GLU A 72 -7.06 -25.73 -18.35
N ASP A 73 -8.26 -25.32 -17.94
CA ASP A 73 -9.20 -24.54 -18.77
C ASP A 73 -9.14 -23.04 -18.46
N VAL A 74 -8.85 -22.67 -17.21
CA VAL A 74 -8.91 -21.29 -16.73
C VAL A 74 -7.59 -20.89 -16.10
N GLU A 75 -7.10 -19.69 -16.43
CA GLU A 75 -5.94 -19.08 -15.81
C GLU A 75 -6.32 -17.81 -15.06
N PHE A 76 -5.79 -17.65 -13.85
CA PHE A 76 -5.93 -16.43 -13.05
C PHE A 76 -4.60 -15.69 -13.04
N ILE A 77 -4.57 -14.53 -13.69
CA ILE A 77 -3.38 -13.67 -13.77
C ILE A 77 -3.55 -12.54 -12.77
N ASP A 78 -2.56 -12.33 -11.90
CA ASP A 78 -2.54 -11.21 -10.97
C ASP A 78 -2.25 -9.91 -11.71
N ILE A 79 -3.03 -8.85 -11.46
CA ILE A 79 -2.82 -7.53 -12.06
C ILE A 79 -2.08 -6.62 -11.08
N ASP A 80 -2.57 -6.52 -9.85
CA ASP A 80 -2.11 -5.54 -8.84
C ASP A 80 -2.30 -6.02 -7.38
N GLY A 81 -2.43 -7.32 -7.15
CA GLY A 81 -2.72 -7.91 -5.84
C GLY A 81 -4.16 -7.72 -5.33
N VAL A 82 -4.94 -6.82 -5.93
CA VAL A 82 -6.36 -6.60 -5.63
C VAL A 82 -7.24 -7.23 -6.71
N GLN A 83 -6.81 -7.18 -7.97
CA GLN A 83 -7.54 -7.68 -9.11
C GLN A 83 -6.83 -8.88 -9.74
N LYS A 84 -7.64 -9.82 -10.23
CA LYS A 84 -7.17 -10.91 -11.09
C LYS A 84 -7.92 -10.88 -12.41
N LYS A 85 -7.19 -11.06 -13.50
CA LYS A 85 -7.76 -11.31 -14.81
C LYS A 85 -8.04 -12.80 -14.94
N ILE A 86 -9.26 -13.13 -15.32
CA ILE A 86 -9.65 -14.51 -15.64
C ILE A 86 -9.53 -14.69 -17.15
N TYR A 87 -8.76 -15.69 -17.57
CA TYR A 87 -8.60 -16.05 -18.96
C TYR A 87 -9.04 -17.49 -19.17
N MET A 88 -9.92 -17.71 -20.14
CA MET A 88 -10.28 -19.06 -20.57
C MET A 88 -9.33 -19.47 -21.68
N LYS A 89 -8.58 -20.54 -21.46
CA LYS A 89 -7.69 -21.11 -22.48
C LYS A 89 -8.57 -21.64 -23.61
N LYS A 90 -8.18 -21.34 -24.85
CA LYS A 90 -8.86 -21.91 -26.02
C LYS A 90 -8.30 -23.32 -26.18
N ASN A 91 -9.19 -24.30 -26.26
CA ASN A 91 -8.84 -25.65 -26.68
C ASN A 91 -8.60 -25.58 -28.20
N ASP A 92 -7.36 -25.82 -28.61
CA ASP A 92 -7.00 -26.05 -30.02
C ASP A 92 -7.57 -27.38 -30.53
#